data_AF-A0A7W1D5T1-F1
#
_entry.id   AF-A0A7W1D5T1-F1
#
_cell.length_a   1.000
_cell.length_b   1.000
_cell.length_c   1.000
_cell.angle_alpha   90.00
_cell.angle_beta   90.00
_cell.angle_gamma   90.00
#
_symmetry.space_group_name_H-M   'P 1'
#
loop_
_entity.id
_entity.type
_entity.pdbx_description
1 polymer ?
#
loop_
_entity_poly.entity_id
_entity_poly.type
_entity_poly.pdbx_seq_one_letter_code
_entity_poly.pdbx_strand_id
1 'polypeptide(L)'
;MVVSRASRAVIVLVAVVGLLVYLAIIDLGVSAGRIHHGVSVQGIDVGGLTETEAVRVLESNGRKRRETRLYFGREGLRRLSFTPKEIGWWPRAEVTAASAMEIGREGSPIQAVLDRARGWLGGVAIGWTGAPRAGKVDRVLDRWEGVARKHGLDINRGFLRYKIRRAVIFQPPQSLFRVPLVTDGP
;
A
#
# COMPACT_ATOMS: atom_id res chain seq x y z
N MET A 1 -11.37 -56.68 14.75
CA MET A 1 -10.01 -56.09 14.68
C MET A 1 -10.05 -54.73 15.36
N VAL A 2 -9.54 -54.60 16.60
CA VAL A 2 -9.59 -53.33 17.35
C VAL A 2 -8.41 -52.47 16.89
N VAL A 3 -8.69 -51.41 16.14
CA VAL A 3 -7.68 -50.45 15.68
C VAL A 3 -7.06 -49.75 16.90
N SER A 4 -5.74 -49.88 17.07
CA SER A 4 -5.01 -49.32 18.22
C SER A 4 -5.12 -47.79 18.30
N ARG A 5 -4.95 -47.20 19.50
CA ARG A 5 -4.98 -45.73 19.67
C ARG A 5 -3.95 -45.03 18.77
N ALA A 6 -2.76 -45.62 18.61
CA ALA A 6 -1.73 -45.11 17.71
C ALA A 6 -2.18 -45.16 16.24
N SER A 7 -2.80 -46.25 15.82
CA SER A 7 -3.35 -46.40 14.46
C SER A 7 -4.48 -45.39 14.20
N ARG A 8 -5.34 -45.10 15.18
CA ARG A 8 -6.38 -44.05 15.06
C ARG A 8 -5.76 -42.66 14.94
N ALA A 9 -4.72 -42.35 15.72
CA ALA A 9 -4.03 -41.06 15.65
C ALA A 9 -3.38 -40.85 14.27
N VAL A 10 -2.75 -41.88 13.71
CA VAL A 10 -2.18 -41.83 12.36
C VAL A 10 -3.26 -41.64 11.30
N ILE A 11 -4.38 -42.36 11.40
CA ILE A 11 -5.51 -42.20 10.45
C ILE A 11 -6.07 -40.78 10.49
N VAL A 12 -6.26 -40.22 11.69
CA VAL A 12 -6.74 -38.84 11.86
C VAL A 12 -5.74 -37.84 11.28
N LEU A 13 -4.44 -38.02 11.55
CA LEU A 13 -3.41 -37.14 11.01
C LEU A 13 -3.38 -37.18 9.47
N VAL A 14 -3.42 -38.36 8.87
CA VAL A 14 -3.45 -38.53 7.41
C VAL A 14 -4.72 -37.91 6.81
N ALA A 15 -5.87 -38.08 7.46
CA ALA A 15 -7.12 -37.47 7.01
C ALA A 15 -7.07 -35.93 7.06
N VAL A 16 -6.50 -35.37 8.13
CA VAL A 16 -6.32 -33.91 8.26
C VAL A 16 -5.35 -33.38 7.20
N VAL A 17 -4.20 -34.04 7.01
CA VAL A 17 -3.23 -33.64 5.97
C VAL A 17 -3.85 -33.76 4.58
N GLY A 18 -4.56 -34.85 4.29
CA GLY A 18 -5.28 -35.04 3.02
C GLY A 18 -6.32 -33.96 2.76
N LEU A 19 -7.10 -33.58 3.78
CA LEU A 19 -8.06 -32.48 3.70
C LEU A 19 -7.37 -31.14 3.42
N LEU A 20 -6.26 -30.84 4.10
CA LEU A 20 -5.49 -29.62 3.87
C LEU A 20 -4.92 -29.54 2.45
N VAL A 21 -4.39 -30.65 1.94
CA VAL A 21 -3.88 -30.74 0.56
C VAL A 21 -5.03 -30.55 -0.45
N TYR A 22 -6.18 -31.19 -0.23
CA TYR A 22 -7.36 -31.04 -1.09
C TYR A 22 -7.86 -29.59 -1.13
N LEU A 23 -7.94 -28.92 0.03
CA LEU A 23 -8.31 -27.52 0.11
C LEU A 23 -7.29 -26.60 -0.59
N ALA A 24 -5.99 -26.89 -0.48
CA ALA A 24 -4.95 -26.14 -1.18
C ALA A 24 -5.06 -26.29 -2.72
N ILE A 25 -5.42 -27.48 -3.22
CA ILE A 25 -5.65 -27.72 -4.66
C ILE A 25 -6.88 -26.96 -5.15
N ILE A 26 -7.98 -26.96 -4.39
CA ILE A 26 -9.17 -26.15 -4.71
C ILE A 26 -8.82 -24.67 -4.72
N ASP A 27 -8.07 -24.18 -3.73
CA ASP A 27 -7.64 -22.79 -3.67
C ASP A 27 -6.75 -22.42 -4.87
N LEU A 28 -5.81 -23.29 -5.26
CA LEU A 28 -5.00 -23.10 -6.47
C LEU A 28 -5.85 -23.05 -7.74
N GLY A 29 -6.92 -23.87 -7.82
CA GLY A 29 -7.83 -23.90 -8.96
C GLY A 29 -8.79 -22.71 -9.02
N VAL A 30 -9.32 -22.26 -7.87
CA VAL A 30 -10.28 -21.14 -7.75
C VAL A 30 -9.58 -19.79 -7.78
N SER A 31 -8.36 -19.71 -7.24
CA SER A 31 -7.50 -18.52 -7.23
C SER A 31 -6.61 -18.41 -8.49
N ALA A 32 -6.79 -19.29 -9.47
CA ALA A 32 -6.12 -19.22 -10.76
C ALA A 32 -6.46 -17.88 -11.44
N GLY A 33 -5.46 -17.00 -11.56
CA GLY A 33 -5.63 -15.67 -12.14
C GLY A 33 -6.25 -14.60 -11.23
N ARG A 34 -6.41 -14.86 -9.92
CA ARG A 34 -6.92 -13.87 -8.93
C ARG A 34 -5.84 -13.46 -7.93
N ILE A 35 -5.93 -12.24 -7.41
CA ILE A 35 -5.11 -11.76 -6.30
C ILE A 35 -5.54 -12.49 -5.03
N HIS A 36 -4.58 -12.87 -4.19
CA HIS A 36 -4.89 -13.54 -2.93
C HIS A 36 -5.81 -12.69 -2.04
N HIS A 37 -6.77 -13.34 -1.38
CA HIS A 37 -7.65 -12.66 -0.42
C HIS A 37 -6.84 -12.00 0.71
N GLY A 38 -7.29 -10.83 1.17
CA GLY A 38 -6.63 -10.05 2.22
C GLY A 38 -5.51 -9.12 1.73
N VAL A 39 -5.25 -9.06 0.41
CA VAL A 39 -4.33 -8.09 -0.19
C VAL A 39 -5.05 -6.77 -0.41
N SER A 40 -4.45 -5.68 0.03
CA SER A 40 -4.95 -4.32 -0.17
C SER A 40 -3.87 -3.37 -0.67
N VAL A 41 -4.28 -2.39 -1.48
CA VAL A 41 -3.41 -1.30 -1.97
C VAL A 41 -3.80 -0.02 -1.25
N GLN A 42 -3.03 0.35 -0.22
CA GLN A 42 -3.29 1.55 0.60
C GLN A 42 -4.75 1.71 1.05
N GLY A 43 -5.34 0.63 1.57
CA GLY A 43 -6.73 0.59 2.03
C GLY A 43 -7.77 0.32 0.94
N ILE A 44 -7.36 0.09 -0.31
CA ILE A 44 -8.23 -0.42 -1.37
C ILE A 44 -8.12 -1.94 -1.36
N ASP A 45 -9.21 -2.64 -1.02
CA ASP A 45 -9.23 -4.10 -1.10
C ASP A 45 -9.16 -4.55 -2.56
N VAL A 46 -8.17 -5.36 -2.88
CA VAL A 46 -7.97 -5.97 -4.20
C VAL A 46 -7.95 -7.49 -4.14
N GLY A 47 -8.10 -8.07 -2.95
CA GLY A 47 -8.10 -9.51 -2.76
C GLY A 47 -9.29 -10.19 -3.45
N GLY A 48 -9.05 -11.33 -4.08
CA GLY A 48 -10.05 -12.08 -4.83
C GLY A 48 -10.37 -11.51 -6.22
N LEU A 49 -9.85 -10.33 -6.58
CA LEU A 49 -10.01 -9.75 -7.91
C LEU A 49 -9.06 -10.42 -8.91
N THR A 50 -9.51 -10.58 -10.15
CA THR A 50 -8.58 -10.85 -11.27
C THR A 50 -7.66 -9.65 -11.50
N GLU A 51 -6.53 -9.86 -12.16
CA GLU A 51 -5.60 -8.77 -12.50
C GLU A 51 -6.32 -7.63 -13.24
N THR A 52 -7.14 -7.95 -14.24
CA THR A 52 -7.89 -6.94 -15.02
C THR A 52 -8.93 -6.19 -14.17
N GLU A 53 -9.59 -6.85 -13.22
CA GLU A 53 -10.50 -6.19 -12.27
C GLU A 53 -9.73 -5.27 -11.33
N ALA A 54 -8.60 -5.73 -10.79
CA ALA A 54 -7.74 -4.95 -9.93
C ALA A 54 -7.22 -3.70 -10.65
N VAL A 55 -6.76 -3.82 -11.90
CA VAL A 55 -6.34 -2.68 -12.72
C VAL A 55 -7.47 -1.64 -12.83
N ARG A 56 -8.70 -2.06 -13.13
CA ARG A 56 -9.84 -1.13 -13.24
C ARG A 56 -10.15 -0.41 -11.92
N VAL A 57 -10.16 -1.15 -10.81
CA VAL A 57 -10.39 -0.59 -9.47
C VAL A 57 -9.28 0.39 -9.10
N LEU A 58 -8.03 0.01 -9.37
CA LEU A 58 -6.86 0.83 -9.08
C LEU A 58 -6.79 2.06 -9.98
N GLU A 59 -7.10 1.98 -11.27
CA GLU A 59 -7.17 3.14 -12.13
C GLU A 59 -8.17 4.19 -11.63
N SER A 60 -9.39 3.74 -11.30
CA SER A 60 -10.45 4.63 -10.81
C SER A 60 -10.03 5.34 -9.53
N ASN A 61 -9.50 4.59 -8.56
CA ASN A 61 -9.03 5.15 -7.30
C ASN A 61 -7.76 6.02 -7.48
N GLY A 62 -6.85 5.60 -8.34
CA GLY A 62 -5.61 6.32 -8.65
C GLY A 62 -5.88 7.68 -9.30
N ARG A 63 -6.88 7.77 -10.19
CA ARG A 63 -7.34 9.05 -10.79
C ARG A 63 -7.88 10.00 -9.71
N LYS A 64 -8.74 9.52 -8.81
CA LYS A 64 -9.24 10.30 -7.67
C LYS A 64 -8.10 10.79 -6.77
N ARG A 65 -7.15 9.91 -6.43
CA ARG A 65 -5.99 10.25 -5.59
C ARG A 65 -5.08 11.27 -6.25
N ARG A 66 -4.87 11.15 -7.57
CA ARG A 66 -4.06 12.11 -8.35
C ARG A 66 -4.60 13.54 -8.24
N GLU A 67 -5.92 13.69 -8.17
CA GLU A 67 -6.61 14.97 -8.12
C GLU A 67 -6.87 15.47 -6.70
N THR A 68 -6.74 14.58 -5.71
CA THR A 68 -6.90 14.93 -4.30
C THR A 68 -5.81 15.91 -3.87
N ARG A 69 -6.22 17.08 -3.41
CA ARG A 69 -5.31 18.10 -2.90
C ARG A 69 -4.80 17.70 -1.51
N LEU A 70 -3.48 17.72 -1.36
CA LEU A 70 -2.80 17.49 -0.09
C LEU A 70 -2.38 18.84 0.49
N TYR A 71 -2.71 19.06 1.76
CA TYR A 71 -2.42 20.30 2.48
C TYR A 71 -1.26 20.10 3.46
N PHE A 72 -0.42 21.12 3.55
CA PHE A 72 0.76 21.23 4.39
C PHE A 72 0.69 22.59 5.09
N GLY A 73 0.89 22.65 6.40
CA GLY A 73 0.91 23.93 7.10
C GLY A 73 0.98 23.83 8.61
N ARG A 74 1.38 24.95 9.23
CA ARG A 74 1.26 25.29 10.66
C ARG A 74 0.19 26.39 10.80
N GLU A 75 -0.26 26.70 12.02
CA GLU A 75 -0.87 28.01 12.31
C GLU A 75 0.03 29.12 11.73
N GLY A 76 -0.57 30.02 10.93
CA GLY A 76 0.14 31.06 10.17
C GLY A 76 0.42 30.74 8.69
N LEU A 77 0.70 29.48 8.33
CA LEU A 77 0.97 29.03 6.93
C LEU A 77 -0.12 28.08 6.44
N ARG A 78 -1.39 28.44 6.64
CA ARG A 78 -2.55 27.54 6.52
C ARG A 78 -2.82 26.92 5.14
N ARG A 79 -2.03 27.19 4.09
CA ARG A 79 -2.41 26.81 2.70
C ARG A 79 -1.26 26.40 1.78
N LEU A 80 -0.17 25.81 2.28
CA LEU A 80 0.74 25.12 1.37
C LEU A 80 0.02 23.86 0.89
N SER A 81 -0.15 23.71 -0.42
CA SER A 81 -0.83 22.54 -0.96
C SER A 81 -0.28 22.16 -2.32
N PHE A 82 -0.48 20.91 -2.68
CA PHE A 82 -0.26 20.39 -4.02
C PHE A 82 -1.18 19.21 -4.28
N THR A 83 -1.45 18.94 -5.54
CA THR A 83 -2.03 17.67 -5.99
C THR A 83 -0.93 16.73 -6.47
N PRO A 84 -1.02 15.40 -6.29
CA PRO A 84 -0.01 14.47 -6.83
C PRO A 84 0.23 14.67 -8.34
N LYS A 85 -0.76 15.14 -9.10
CA LYS A 85 -0.62 15.57 -10.50
C LYS A 85 0.46 16.65 -10.70
N GLU A 86 0.52 17.66 -9.83
CA GLU A 86 1.46 18.80 -9.92
C GLU A 86 2.91 18.34 -9.84
N ILE A 87 3.20 17.36 -8.97
CA ILE A 87 4.53 16.77 -8.81
C ILE A 87 4.81 15.64 -9.80
N GLY A 88 3.91 15.42 -10.76
CA GLY A 88 4.08 14.45 -11.84
C GLY A 88 3.90 12.99 -11.42
N TRP A 89 3.24 12.75 -10.29
CA TRP A 89 2.87 11.39 -9.91
C TRP A 89 1.71 10.89 -10.78
N TRP A 90 1.76 9.60 -11.11
CA TRP A 90 0.74 8.90 -11.85
C TRP A 90 0.57 7.50 -11.26
N PRO A 91 -0.67 7.02 -11.06
CA PRO A 91 -0.91 5.65 -10.64
C PRO A 91 -0.44 4.70 -11.76
N ARG A 92 0.43 3.74 -11.43
CA ARG A 92 0.74 2.61 -12.34
C ARG A 92 -0.12 1.43 -11.92
N ALA A 93 -1.39 1.43 -12.31
CA ALA A 93 -2.38 0.47 -11.86
C ALA A 93 -2.01 -0.96 -12.29
N GLU A 94 -1.49 -1.11 -13.50
CA GLU A 94 -1.03 -2.37 -14.11
C GLU A 94 0.12 -2.97 -13.30
N VAL A 95 1.18 -2.19 -13.08
CA VAL A 95 2.35 -2.65 -12.31
C VAL A 95 1.96 -2.93 -10.86
N THR A 96 1.07 -2.13 -10.28
CA THR A 96 0.60 -2.33 -8.89
C THR A 96 -0.26 -3.60 -8.78
N ALA A 97 -1.11 -3.89 -9.77
CA ALA A 97 -1.91 -5.11 -9.83
C ALA A 97 -1.03 -6.35 -10.04
N ALA A 98 -0.03 -6.28 -10.91
CA ALA A 98 0.94 -7.35 -11.11
C ALA A 98 1.71 -7.66 -9.82
N SER A 99 2.21 -6.64 -9.12
CA SER A 99 2.85 -6.83 -7.81
C SER A 99 1.89 -7.42 -6.76
N ALA A 100 0.60 -7.05 -6.78
CA ALA A 100 -0.40 -7.66 -5.90
C ALA A 100 -0.65 -9.14 -6.23
N MET A 101 -0.56 -9.52 -7.51
CA MET A 101 -0.65 -10.91 -7.96
C MET A 101 0.54 -11.74 -7.45
N GLU A 102 1.74 -11.19 -7.40
CA GLU A 102 2.94 -11.92 -6.94
C GLU A 102 2.90 -12.26 -5.44
N ILE A 103 2.15 -11.48 -4.63
CA ILE A 103 1.99 -11.73 -3.20
C ILE A 103 1.44 -13.13 -2.95
N GLY A 104 2.16 -13.93 -2.15
CA GLY A 104 1.76 -15.29 -1.78
C GLY A 104 2.00 -16.34 -2.86
N ARG A 105 2.55 -15.97 -4.02
CA ARG A 105 3.00 -16.88 -5.10
C ARG A 105 4.50 -17.16 -5.04
N GLU A 106 5.29 -16.21 -4.55
CA GLU A 106 6.72 -16.37 -4.29
C GLU A 106 6.95 -16.76 -2.82
N GLY A 107 6.90 -18.05 -2.51
CA GLY A 107 7.16 -18.56 -1.15
C GLY A 107 6.72 -20.01 -0.93
N SER A 108 7.29 -20.68 0.08
CA SER A 108 6.88 -22.05 0.45
C SER A 108 5.40 -22.07 0.86
N PRO A 109 4.56 -23.01 0.36
CA PRO A 109 3.11 -23.02 0.57
C PRO A 109 2.67 -22.91 2.04
N ILE A 110 3.50 -23.41 2.96
CA ILE A 110 3.25 -23.41 4.41
C ILE A 110 3.53 -22.02 5.02
N GLN A 111 4.55 -21.30 4.55
CA GLN A 111 4.78 -19.91 4.96
C GLN A 111 3.70 -18.99 4.40
N ALA A 112 3.26 -19.21 3.15
CA ALA A 112 2.15 -18.46 2.56
C ALA A 112 0.84 -18.63 3.35
N VAL A 113 0.58 -19.81 3.95
CA VAL A 113 -0.59 -20.04 4.83
C VAL A 113 -0.44 -19.35 6.20
N LEU A 114 0.75 -19.38 6.82
CA LEU A 114 1.02 -18.67 8.07
C LEU A 114 1.00 -17.14 7.91
N ASP A 115 1.51 -16.65 6.79
CA ASP A 115 1.46 -15.23 6.42
C ASP A 115 0.03 -14.81 6.02
N ARG A 116 -0.77 -15.70 5.41
CA ARG A 116 -2.22 -15.50 5.25
C ARG A 116 -2.97 -15.46 6.57
N ALA A 117 -2.64 -16.33 7.52
CA ALA A 117 -3.28 -16.34 8.85
C ALA A 117 -2.94 -15.08 9.67
N ARG A 118 -1.69 -14.60 9.59
CA ARG A 118 -1.31 -13.28 10.13
C ARG A 118 -1.91 -12.11 9.36
N GLY A 119 -2.03 -12.24 8.04
CA GLY A 119 -2.73 -11.29 7.16
C GLY A 119 -4.24 -11.24 7.42
N TRP A 120 -4.86 -12.27 7.98
CA TRP A 120 -6.24 -12.19 8.47
C TRP A 120 -6.38 -11.38 9.77
N LEU A 121 -5.29 -11.24 10.52
CA LEU A 121 -5.22 -10.40 11.72
C LEU A 121 -4.71 -8.98 11.43
N GLY A 122 -4.24 -8.67 10.21
CA GLY A 122 -3.65 -7.36 9.88
C GLY A 122 -3.55 -6.91 8.41
N GLY A 123 -3.96 -7.72 7.43
CA GLY A 123 -3.90 -7.48 5.98
C GLY A 123 -2.49 -7.45 5.38
N VAL A 124 -2.33 -7.77 4.10
CA VAL A 124 -1.09 -7.42 3.36
C VAL A 124 -1.33 -6.10 2.63
N ALA A 125 -0.68 -5.04 3.11
CA ALA A 125 -0.81 -3.70 2.54
C ALA A 125 0.39 -3.38 1.63
N ILE A 126 0.14 -3.21 0.33
CA ILE A 126 1.15 -2.72 -0.62
C ILE A 126 0.92 -1.25 -0.96
N GLY A 127 2.01 -0.56 -1.33
CA GLY A 127 1.97 0.83 -1.79
C GLY A 127 1.77 0.93 -3.30
N TRP A 128 1.29 2.08 -3.78
CA TRP A 128 1.28 2.37 -5.22
C TRP A 128 2.69 2.36 -5.82
N THR A 129 2.84 1.70 -6.95
CA THR A 129 4.07 1.76 -7.73
C THR A 129 4.10 3.07 -8.53
N GLY A 130 4.80 4.09 -8.05
CA GLY A 130 4.91 5.37 -8.75
C GLY A 130 5.71 6.42 -7.96
N ALA A 131 6.67 7.08 -8.62
CA ALA A 131 7.52 8.09 -7.99
C ALA A 131 7.19 9.50 -8.49
N PRO A 132 7.19 10.52 -7.61
CA PRO A 132 7.18 11.93 -8.03
C PRO A 132 8.37 12.28 -8.92
N ARG A 133 8.20 13.26 -9.82
CA ARG A 133 9.30 13.78 -10.64
C ARG A 133 10.05 14.87 -9.86
N ALA A 134 11.35 14.69 -9.64
CA ALA A 134 12.17 15.60 -8.83
C ALA A 134 12.03 17.08 -9.26
N GLY A 135 12.21 17.40 -10.53
CA GLY A 135 12.08 18.78 -11.01
C GLY A 135 10.68 19.39 -10.84
N LYS A 136 9.61 18.57 -10.79
CA LYS A 136 8.26 19.07 -10.49
C LYS A 136 8.02 19.28 -9.01
N VAL A 137 8.60 18.43 -8.16
CA VAL A 137 8.64 18.65 -6.71
C VAL A 137 9.34 19.98 -6.41
N ASP A 138 10.41 20.29 -7.14
CA ASP A 138 11.20 21.51 -6.91
C ASP A 138 10.41 22.76 -7.18
N ARG A 139 9.64 22.78 -8.27
CA ARG A 139 8.72 23.91 -8.55
C ARG A 139 7.66 24.11 -7.46
N VAL A 140 7.19 23.05 -6.81
CA VAL A 140 6.28 23.17 -5.67
C VAL A 140 7.00 23.78 -4.47
N LEU A 141 8.23 23.37 -4.20
CA LEU A 141 9.05 23.90 -3.12
C LEU A 141 9.42 25.37 -3.35
N ASP A 142 9.81 25.75 -4.57
CA ASP A 142 10.12 27.14 -4.92
C ASP A 142 8.90 28.06 -4.69
N ARG A 143 7.71 27.58 -5.06
CA ARG A 143 6.45 28.27 -4.78
C ARG A 143 6.20 28.43 -3.28
N TRP A 144 6.49 27.40 -2.49
CA TRP A 144 6.30 27.44 -1.04
C TRP A 144 7.33 28.33 -0.34
N GLU A 145 8.58 28.33 -0.79
CA GLU A 145 9.62 29.25 -0.30
C GLU A 145 9.24 30.71 -0.54
N GLY A 146 8.72 31.03 -1.73
CA GLY A 146 8.23 32.36 -2.02
C GLY A 146 7.10 32.81 -1.07
N VAL A 147 6.26 31.89 -0.60
CA VAL A 147 5.21 32.17 0.40
C VAL A 147 5.83 32.30 1.80
N ALA A 148 6.69 31.37 2.21
CA ALA A 148 7.30 31.40 3.54
C ALA A 148 8.17 32.64 3.77
N ARG A 149 8.96 33.06 2.76
CA ARG A 149 9.77 34.28 2.84
C ARG A 149 8.93 35.54 3.09
N LYS A 150 7.74 35.63 2.49
CA LYS A 150 6.79 36.75 2.76
C LYS A 150 6.32 36.81 4.21
N HIS A 151 6.39 35.69 4.93
CA HIS A 151 6.05 35.57 6.33
C HIS A 151 7.29 35.51 7.25
N GLY A 152 8.50 35.78 6.72
CA GLY A 152 9.74 35.74 7.50
C GLY A 152 10.17 34.33 7.92
N LEU A 153 9.68 33.30 7.23
CA LEU A 153 9.97 31.89 7.53
C LEU A 153 10.93 31.30 6.51
N ASP A 154 11.85 30.47 6.98
CA ASP A 154 12.71 29.64 6.13
C ASP A 154 12.19 28.20 6.06
N ILE A 155 12.42 27.54 4.92
CA ILE A 155 11.93 26.19 4.65
C ILE A 155 13.09 25.22 4.51
N ASN A 156 13.04 24.13 5.29
CA ASN A 156 13.94 23.00 5.06
C ASN A 156 13.50 22.17 3.83
N ARG A 157 14.14 22.42 2.67
CA ARG A 157 13.86 21.71 1.41
C ARG A 157 14.02 20.20 1.51
N GLY A 158 15.09 19.72 2.16
CA GLY A 158 15.39 18.29 2.26
C GLY A 158 14.29 17.54 3.02
N PHE A 159 13.90 18.09 4.16
CA PHE A 159 12.81 17.57 4.97
C PHE A 159 11.46 17.59 4.23
N LEU A 160 11.15 18.67 3.51
CA LEU A 160 9.92 18.76 2.75
C LEU A 160 9.87 17.80 1.55
N ARG A 161 10.97 17.62 0.81
CA ARG A 161 11.05 16.60 -0.25
C ARG A 161 10.68 15.22 0.29
N TYR A 162 11.24 14.86 1.44
CA TYR A 162 10.93 13.60 2.12
C TYR A 162 9.45 13.51 2.49
N LYS A 163 8.88 14.55 3.12
CA LYS A 163 7.47 14.59 3.52
C LYS A 163 6.52 14.54 2.32
N ILE A 164 6.82 15.23 1.22
CA ILE A 164 6.06 15.18 -0.04
C ILE A 164 6.07 13.75 -0.60
N ARG A 165 7.25 13.13 -0.71
CA ARG A 165 7.37 11.75 -1.20
C ARG A 165 6.58 10.78 -0.33
N ARG A 166 6.71 10.88 0.99
CA ARG A 166 5.97 10.05 1.95
C ARG A 166 4.45 10.28 1.84
N ALA A 167 4.00 11.51 1.65
CA ALA A 167 2.57 11.83 1.56
C ALA A 167 1.90 11.21 0.33
N VAL A 168 2.62 11.09 -0.77
CA VAL A 168 2.12 10.45 -2.00
C VAL A 168 2.13 8.93 -1.87
N ILE A 169 3.16 8.37 -1.22
CA ILE A 169 3.33 6.92 -1.06
C ILE A 169 2.46 6.35 0.06
N PHE A 170 2.10 7.10 1.09
CA PHE A 170 1.34 6.54 2.22
C PHE A 170 -0.05 7.15 2.37
N GLN A 171 -0.32 8.27 1.69
CA GLN A 171 -1.52 9.11 1.82
C GLN A 171 -2.19 9.00 3.20
N PRO A 172 -1.45 9.29 4.30
CA PRO A 172 -1.96 9.09 5.63
C PRO A 172 -3.12 10.08 5.90
N PRO A 173 -3.96 9.80 6.91
CA PRO A 173 -5.02 10.70 7.35
C PRO A 173 -4.53 12.16 7.43
N GLN A 174 -5.31 13.10 6.89
CA GLN A 174 -4.93 14.52 6.79
C GLN A 174 -4.53 15.14 8.14
N SER A 175 -4.99 14.56 9.25
CA SER A 175 -4.63 14.93 10.62
C SER A 175 -3.15 14.74 10.98
N LEU A 176 -2.42 13.85 10.29
CA LEU A 176 -1.00 13.55 10.54
C LEU A 176 -0.03 14.52 9.84
N PHE A 177 -0.54 15.49 9.07
CA PHE A 177 0.28 16.49 8.38
C PHE A 177 0.40 17.82 9.12
N ARG A 178 0.48 17.78 10.45
CA ARG A 178 1.17 18.82 11.23
C ARG A 178 2.68 18.58 11.12
N VAL A 179 3.26 18.99 10.01
CA VAL A 179 4.68 18.83 9.75
C VAL A 179 5.42 20.06 10.30
N PRO A 180 6.28 19.93 11.34
CA PRO A 180 7.05 21.06 11.84
C PRO A 180 8.01 21.54 10.74
N LEU A 181 7.91 22.81 10.36
CA LEU A 181 8.69 23.40 9.25
C LEU A 181 10.07 23.89 9.69
N VAL A 182 10.46 23.64 10.93
CA VAL A 182 11.72 24.10 11.52
C VAL A 182 12.27 22.91 12.32
N THR A 183 13.51 22.53 12.06
CA THR A 183 14.32 21.87 13.09
C THR A 183 14.50 22.93 14.16
N ASP A 184 13.85 22.77 15.31
CA ASP A 184 14.26 23.52 16.50
C ASP A 184 15.78 23.34 16.62
N GLY A 185 16.49 24.45 16.70
CA GLY A 185 17.91 24.44 17.00
C GLY A 185 18.24 25.67 17.83
N PRO A 186 19.18 25.56 18.78
CA PRO A 186 19.67 24.35 19.46
C PRO A 186 18.68 23.76 20.49
#